data_AF-W7AI69-F1
#
_entry.id   AF-W7AI69-F1
#
_cell.length_a   1.000
_cell.length_b   1.000
_cell.length_c   1.000
_cell.angle_alpha   90.00
_cell.angle_beta   90.00
_cell.angle_gamma   90.00
#
_symmetry.space_group_name_H-M   'P 1'
#
loop_
_entity.id
_entity.type
_entity.pdbx_description
1 polymer ?
#
loop_
_entity_poly.entity_id
_entity_poly.type
_entity_poly.pdbx_seq_one_letter_code
_entity_poly.pdbx_strand_id
1 'polypeptide(L)'
;MAAANMKKLSCLAITKCNCLVKPCWSKCPTLTHGNVSAGSFSYNSPEFIWKRHFTYDNNDVTLDWEDADDIVDLLLEEYKHVDPLTLRFEELENMVIDTVVKKNKKKLSGRCNEGVLENIQMNWLEKYNDENS
;
A
#
# COMPACT_ATOMS: atom_id res chain seq x y z
N MET A 1 -51.24 28.88 -25.53
CA MET A 1 -50.95 27.90 -26.59
C MET A 1 -49.65 28.30 -27.26
N ALA A 2 -48.52 27.72 -26.86
CA ALA A 2 -47.28 27.66 -27.63
C ALA A 2 -46.33 26.70 -26.89
N ALA A 3 -45.97 25.61 -27.57
CA ALA A 3 -45.11 24.55 -27.09
C ALA A 3 -43.69 24.69 -27.68
N ALA A 4 -42.75 24.08 -26.97
CA ALA A 4 -41.45 23.55 -27.41
C ALA A 4 -40.31 24.53 -27.76
N ASN A 5 -39.19 24.36 -27.05
CA ASN A 5 -37.97 23.91 -27.72
C ASN A 5 -37.02 23.16 -26.78
N MET A 6 -36.46 22.07 -27.31
CA MET A 6 -35.68 21.05 -26.63
C MET A 6 -34.18 21.30 -26.79
N LYS A 7 -33.35 20.88 -25.82
CA LYS A 7 -32.03 20.28 -26.09
C LYS A 7 -31.77 19.12 -25.14
N LYS A 8 -31.81 17.90 -25.71
CA LYS A 8 -31.38 16.64 -25.12
C LYS A 8 -29.86 16.63 -25.03
N LEU A 9 -29.31 16.30 -23.86
CA LEU A 9 -27.92 15.86 -23.74
C LEU A 9 -27.92 14.36 -23.44
N SER A 10 -27.22 13.64 -24.30
CA SER A 10 -27.09 12.21 -24.38
C SER A 10 -26.17 11.68 -23.28
N CYS A 11 -26.66 10.71 -22.50
CA CYS A 11 -25.87 9.87 -21.62
C CYS A 11 -25.23 8.73 -22.45
N LEU A 12 -23.90 8.69 -22.48
CA LEU A 12 -23.15 7.57 -23.06
C LEU A 12 -23.20 6.39 -22.11
N ALA A 13 -23.59 5.25 -22.66
CA ALA A 13 -23.79 3.98 -21.97
C ALA A 13 -22.45 3.37 -21.54
N ILE A 14 -22.37 2.92 -20.28
CA ILE A 14 -21.29 2.05 -19.81
C ILE A 14 -21.72 0.62 -20.11
N THR A 15 -20.99 0.01 -21.04
CA THR A 15 -21.13 -1.37 -21.48
C THR A 15 -20.82 -2.33 -20.34
N LYS A 16 -21.74 -3.29 -20.13
CA LYS A 16 -21.55 -4.49 -19.31
C LYS A 16 -20.28 -5.24 -19.71
N CYS A 17 -19.37 -5.43 -18.77
CA CYS A 17 -18.42 -6.54 -18.82
C CYS A 17 -18.91 -7.63 -17.86
N ASN A 18 -19.38 -8.73 -18.45
CA ASN A 18 -19.68 -9.98 -17.76
C ASN A 18 -18.36 -10.69 -17.43
N CYS A 19 -18.03 -10.82 -16.14
CA CYS A 19 -17.01 -11.75 -15.66
C CYS A 19 -17.69 -12.70 -14.65
N LEU A 20 -18.12 -13.85 -15.15
CA LEU A 20 -18.63 -14.97 -14.35
C LEU A 20 -17.52 -15.50 -13.43
N VAL A 21 -17.64 -15.33 -12.12
CA VAL A 21 -17.01 -16.25 -11.16
C VAL A 21 -18.01 -16.52 -10.05
N LYS A 22 -18.60 -17.71 -10.08
CA LYS A 22 -19.52 -18.23 -9.06
C LYS A 22 -18.69 -18.61 -7.82
N PRO A 23 -19.01 -18.13 -6.60
CA PRO A 23 -18.47 -18.73 -5.40
C PRO A 23 -19.30 -19.99 -5.08
N CYS A 24 -18.72 -21.17 -5.31
CA CYS A 24 -19.31 -22.43 -4.87
C CYS A 24 -18.86 -22.68 -3.43
N TRP A 25 -19.79 -22.49 -2.49
CA TRP A 25 -19.61 -22.92 -1.10
C TRP A 25 -19.91 -24.42 -0.99
N SER A 26 -19.00 -25.20 -0.39
CA SER A 26 -19.35 -26.23 0.59
C SER A 26 -18.11 -26.98 1.09
N LYS A 27 -17.86 -26.90 2.40
CA LYS A 27 -18.06 -28.00 3.35
C LYS A 27 -17.53 -27.57 4.72
N CYS A 28 -18.45 -27.43 5.67
CA CYS A 28 -18.17 -27.24 7.08
C CYS A 28 -17.70 -28.56 7.72
N PRO A 29 -16.85 -28.49 8.76
CA PRO A 29 -16.91 -29.42 9.87
C PRO A 29 -17.49 -28.76 11.13
N THR A 30 -18.13 -29.62 11.91
CA THR A 30 -19.15 -29.39 12.94
C THR A 30 -18.64 -28.76 14.24
N LEU A 31 -19.49 -27.92 14.83
CA LEU A 31 -19.41 -27.33 16.17
C LEU A 31 -19.39 -28.40 17.29
N THR A 32 -18.51 -28.22 18.27
CA THR A 32 -18.70 -28.76 19.63
C THR A 32 -18.57 -27.65 20.67
N HIS A 33 -19.55 -27.62 21.56
CA HIS A 33 -19.85 -26.68 22.66
C HIS A 33 -18.71 -26.34 23.63
N GLY A 34 -18.70 -25.11 24.16
CA GLY A 34 -17.92 -24.71 25.33
C GLY A 34 -18.25 -23.28 25.81
N ASN A 35 -18.77 -23.17 27.03
CA ASN A 35 -19.47 -22.04 27.66
C ASN A 35 -18.61 -20.83 28.13
N VAL A 36 -19.28 -19.65 28.19
CA VAL A 36 -19.16 -18.52 29.16
C VAL A 36 -17.95 -17.56 29.05
N SER A 37 -18.20 -16.31 28.65
CA SER A 37 -18.34 -15.13 29.54
C SER A 37 -18.33 -13.81 28.74
N ALA A 38 -19.12 -12.84 29.20
CA ALA A 38 -19.22 -11.51 28.63
C ALA A 38 -17.99 -10.65 28.96
N GLY A 39 -17.41 -10.03 27.93
CA GLY A 39 -16.38 -9.00 28.05
C GLY A 39 -16.52 -8.02 26.89
N SER A 40 -16.88 -6.79 27.22
CA SER A 40 -17.13 -5.67 26.32
C SER A 40 -15.83 -5.09 25.74
N PHE A 41 -15.91 -4.63 24.50
CA PHE A 41 -14.98 -3.73 23.79
C PHE A 41 -13.55 -4.22 23.52
N SER A 42 -13.21 -4.36 22.23
CA SER A 42 -12.09 -3.59 21.65
C SER A 42 -12.15 -3.67 20.13
N TYR A 43 -11.65 -2.63 19.48
CA TYR A 43 -11.81 -2.30 18.06
C TYR A 43 -11.51 -3.47 17.13
N ASN A 44 -12.35 -3.62 16.09
CA ASN A 44 -12.05 -4.45 14.93
C ASN A 44 -10.75 -3.93 14.30
N SER A 45 -9.63 -4.54 14.63
CA SER A 45 -8.44 -4.49 13.80
C SER A 45 -8.76 -5.32 12.56
N PRO A 46 -8.91 -4.72 11.36
CA PRO A 46 -8.84 -5.52 10.16
C PRO A 46 -7.40 -6.04 10.13
N GLU A 47 -7.25 -7.35 10.27
CA GLU A 47 -6.02 -8.09 10.01
C GLU A 47 -5.58 -7.83 8.54
N PHE A 48 -4.99 -6.66 8.31
CA PHE A 48 -4.06 -6.43 7.22
C PHE A 48 -2.85 -7.29 7.55
N ILE A 49 -2.93 -8.55 7.15
CA ILE A 49 -1.78 -9.44 7.14
C ILE A 49 -0.85 -8.93 6.02
N TRP A 50 -0.18 -7.80 6.28
CA TRP A 50 1.17 -7.62 5.77
C TRP A 50 1.97 -8.71 6.41
N LYS A 51 2.14 -9.80 5.66
CA LYS A 51 3.24 -10.74 5.91
C LYS A 51 4.50 -9.90 5.82
N ARG A 52 4.94 -9.34 6.94
CA ARG A 52 6.26 -8.74 7.08
C ARG A 52 7.24 -9.85 6.72
N HIS A 53 7.67 -9.84 5.47
CA HIS A 53 8.73 -10.70 4.99
C HIS A 53 9.96 -10.19 5.73
N PHE A 54 10.33 -10.86 6.84
CA PHE A 54 11.63 -10.68 7.47
C PHE A 54 12.67 -11.34 6.58
N THR A 55 12.98 -10.72 5.44
CA THR A 55 14.11 -11.09 4.60
C THR A 55 15.34 -10.37 5.10
N TYR A 56 15.88 -10.83 6.24
CA TYR A 56 17.29 -10.59 6.58
C TYR A 56 18.16 -11.55 5.75
N ASP A 57 17.99 -11.54 4.42
CA ASP A 57 18.86 -12.29 3.52
C ASP A 57 19.88 -11.32 2.97
N ASN A 58 21.15 -11.61 3.26
CA ASN A 58 22.33 -10.78 3.04
C ASN A 58 22.70 -10.70 1.55
N ASN A 59 21.75 -10.37 0.67
CA ASN A 59 22.04 -9.91 -0.67
C ASN A 59 22.43 -8.43 -0.60
N ASP A 60 23.58 -8.15 0.04
CA ASP A 60 24.14 -6.81 0.31
C ASP A 60 24.18 -5.89 -0.94
N VAL A 61 24.12 -6.47 -2.12
CA VAL A 61 24.27 -5.80 -3.40
C VAL A 61 22.93 -5.37 -4.03
N THR A 62 21.80 -6.00 -3.68
CA THR A 62 20.50 -5.78 -4.37
C THR A 62 19.37 -5.54 -3.38
N LEU A 63 18.57 -4.50 -3.64
CA LEU A 63 17.40 -4.13 -2.85
C LEU A 63 16.17 -4.11 -3.75
N ASP A 64 15.06 -4.73 -3.36
CA ASP A 64 13.83 -4.68 -4.16
C ASP A 64 13.03 -3.41 -3.84
N TRP A 65 12.29 -2.90 -4.83
CA TRP A 65 11.35 -1.80 -4.60
C TRP A 65 10.25 -2.17 -3.59
N GLU A 66 9.89 -3.45 -3.47
CA GLU A 66 8.90 -3.93 -2.49
C GLU A 66 9.41 -3.93 -1.03
N ASP A 67 10.74 -3.84 -0.82
CA ASP A 67 11.38 -3.79 0.51
C ASP A 67 11.31 -2.38 1.11
N ALA A 68 10.09 -1.91 1.37
CA ALA A 68 9.82 -0.54 1.81
C ALA A 68 10.52 -0.17 3.13
N ASP A 69 10.63 -1.09 4.08
CA ASP A 69 11.33 -0.85 5.35
C ASP A 69 12.80 -0.51 5.17
N ASP A 70 13.52 -1.31 4.39
CA ASP A 70 14.94 -1.12 4.13
C ASP A 70 15.20 0.16 3.32
N ILE A 71 14.34 0.47 2.35
CA ILE A 71 14.43 1.71 1.57
C ILE A 71 14.21 2.93 2.49
N VAL A 72 13.22 2.86 3.38
CA VAL A 72 12.88 3.95 4.29
C VAL A 72 13.98 4.20 5.30
N ASP A 73 14.64 3.16 5.83
CA ASP A 73 15.76 3.34 6.76
C ASP A 73 16.90 4.14 6.11
N LEU A 74 17.21 3.85 4.85
CA LEU A 74 18.19 4.61 4.08
C LEU A 74 17.73 6.05 3.80
N LEU A 75 16.45 6.26 3.52
CA LEU A 75 15.89 7.59 3.28
C LEU A 75 15.89 8.44 4.56
N LEU A 76 15.52 7.87 5.69
CA LEU A 76 15.53 8.56 6.97
C LEU A 76 16.93 8.96 7.38
N GLU A 77 17.94 8.11 7.16
CA GLU A 77 19.33 8.50 7.48
C GLU A 77 19.75 9.81 6.79
N GLU A 78 19.30 10.02 5.55
CA GLU A 78 19.65 11.17 4.72
C GLU A 78 18.66 12.35 4.83
N TYR A 79 17.37 12.08 5.05
CA TYR A 79 16.27 13.04 4.91
C TYR A 79 15.34 13.07 6.13
N LYS A 80 15.89 13.07 7.35
CA LYS A 80 15.15 13.11 8.65
C LYS A 80 14.11 14.20 8.81
N HIS A 81 14.21 15.28 8.04
CA HIS A 81 13.38 16.48 8.20
C HIS A 81 12.42 16.69 7.03
N VAL A 82 12.31 15.72 6.12
CA VAL A 82 11.40 15.79 4.98
C VAL A 82 10.12 15.06 5.33
N ASP A 83 8.98 15.75 5.25
CA ASP A 83 7.67 15.13 5.38
C ASP A 83 7.34 14.35 4.10
N PRO A 84 7.23 13.01 4.16
CA PRO A 84 7.00 12.18 2.99
C PRO A 84 5.68 12.48 2.28
N LEU A 85 4.65 13.00 2.97
CA LEU A 85 3.36 13.35 2.35
C LEU A 85 3.42 14.61 1.48
N THR A 86 4.48 15.41 1.61
CA THR A 86 4.68 16.61 0.78
C THR A 86 5.28 16.29 -0.58
N LEU A 87 5.86 15.10 -0.75
CA LEU A 87 6.54 14.68 -1.96
C LEU A 87 5.56 14.13 -3.00
N ARG A 88 5.79 14.48 -4.26
CA ARG A 88 5.18 13.77 -5.39
C ARG A 88 5.89 12.44 -5.63
N PHE A 89 5.21 11.46 -6.21
CA PHE A 89 5.80 10.16 -6.50
C PHE A 89 7.07 10.21 -7.37
N GLU A 90 7.13 11.13 -8.34
CA GLU A 90 8.34 11.36 -9.14
C GLU A 90 9.53 11.84 -8.29
N GLU A 91 9.28 12.69 -7.30
CA GLU A 91 10.31 13.21 -6.41
C GLU A 91 10.79 12.12 -5.45
N LEU A 92 9.85 11.38 -4.86
CA LEU A 92 10.14 10.23 -4.01
C LEU A 92 10.97 9.17 -4.76
N GLU A 93 10.58 8.81 -5.98
CA GLU A 93 11.33 7.85 -6.81
C GLU A 93 12.77 8.32 -7.04
N ASN A 94 12.96 9.59 -7.40
CA ASN A 94 14.29 10.16 -7.60
C ASN A 94 15.13 10.13 -6.32
N MET A 95 14.53 10.44 -5.16
CA MET A 95 15.19 10.38 -3.86
C MET A 95 15.62 8.95 -3.51
N VAL A 96 14.74 7.96 -3.76
CA VAL A 96 15.06 6.54 -3.56
C VAL A 96 16.22 6.12 -4.45
N ILE A 97 16.20 6.43 -5.74
CA ILE A 97 17.28 6.08 -6.67
C ILE A 97 18.60 6.76 -6.25
N ASP A 98 18.56 8.03 -5.86
CA ASP A 98 19.75 8.76 -5.41
C ASP A 98 20.36 8.11 -4.17
N THR A 99 19.55 7.87 -3.14
CA THR A 99 20.02 7.29 -1.88
C THR A 99 20.46 5.84 -2.03
N VAL A 100 19.67 4.99 -2.69
CA VAL A 100 19.97 3.55 -2.80
C VAL A 100 21.11 3.31 -3.78
N VAL A 101 21.07 3.90 -4.97
CA VAL A 101 22.04 3.60 -6.04
C VAL A 101 23.31 4.44 -5.91
N LYS A 102 23.20 5.74 -5.61
CA LYS A 102 24.39 6.62 -5.60
C LYS A 102 25.09 6.61 -4.24
N LYS A 103 24.34 6.72 -3.14
CA LYS A 103 24.95 6.77 -1.80
C LYS A 103 25.30 5.38 -1.29
N ASN A 104 24.35 4.45 -1.33
CA ASN A 104 24.53 3.11 -0.78
C ASN A 104 25.09 2.10 -1.79
N LYS A 105 25.24 2.48 -3.07
CA LYS A 105 25.78 1.61 -4.15
C LYS A 105 25.03 0.27 -4.29
N LYS A 106 23.76 0.23 -3.87
CA LYS A 106 22.89 -0.92 -4.00
C LYS A 106 22.14 -0.87 -5.33
N LYS A 107 21.89 -2.02 -5.93
CA LYS A 107 21.10 -2.13 -7.15
C LYS A 107 19.63 -2.33 -6.81
N LEU A 108 18.78 -1.41 -7.29
CA LEU A 108 17.33 -1.58 -7.22
C LEU A 108 16.86 -2.68 -8.19
N SER A 109 16.07 -3.62 -7.69
CA SER A 109 15.44 -4.72 -8.42
C SER A 109 13.91 -4.62 -8.28
N GLY A 110 13.18 -5.34 -9.13
CA GLY A 110 11.72 -5.32 -9.13
C GLY A 110 11.12 -4.20 -9.98
N ARG A 111 9.82 -3.92 -9.77
CA ARG A 111 9.06 -2.96 -10.57
C ARG A 111 8.61 -1.77 -9.72
N CYS A 112 9.18 -0.60 -10.01
CA CYS A 112 8.63 0.68 -9.54
C CYS A 112 7.22 0.90 -10.11
N ASN A 113 6.24 1.08 -9.23
CA ASN A 113 4.86 1.39 -9.56
C ASN A 113 4.25 2.26 -8.46
N GLU A 114 3.10 2.88 -8.74
CA GLU A 114 2.45 3.82 -7.82
C GLU A 114 2.15 3.20 -6.45
N GLY A 115 1.64 1.97 -6.41
CA GLY A 115 1.34 1.29 -5.13
C GLY A 115 2.59 0.97 -4.31
N VAL A 116 3.73 0.71 -4.96
CA VAL A 116 5.01 0.50 -4.27
C VAL A 116 5.55 1.81 -3.70
N LEU A 117 5.48 2.90 -4.48
CA LEU A 117 5.90 4.23 -3.99
C LEU A 117 4.99 4.72 -2.87
N GLU A 118 3.69 4.48 -2.96
CA GLU A 118 2.74 4.75 -1.87
C GLU A 118 3.10 3.94 -0.61
N ASN A 119 3.43 2.65 -0.76
CA ASN A 119 3.85 1.82 0.37
C ASN A 119 5.12 2.35 1.05
N ILE A 120 6.13 2.75 0.26
CA ILE A 120 7.34 3.41 0.77
C ILE A 120 6.98 4.72 1.48
N GLN A 121 6.10 5.54 0.90
CA GLN A 121 5.68 6.82 1.46
C GLN A 121 4.98 6.64 2.82
N MET A 122 4.08 5.66 2.93
CA MET A 122 3.35 5.38 4.17
C MET A 122 4.27 4.83 5.26
N ASN A 123 5.18 3.92 4.90
CA ASN A 123 6.14 3.36 5.86
C ASN A 123 7.14 4.43 6.33
N TRP A 124 7.54 5.35 5.45
CA TRP A 124 8.34 6.51 5.83
C TRP A 124 7.59 7.42 6.80
N LEU A 125 6.32 7.71 6.53
CA LEU A 125 5.52 8.56 7.40
C LEU A 125 5.40 7.98 8.80
N GLU A 126 5.19 6.67 8.92
CA GLU A 126 5.14 5.97 10.21
C GLU A 126 6.43 6.21 11.02
N LYS A 127 7.58 5.89 10.42
CA LYS A 127 8.88 6.06 11.09
C LYS A 127 9.24 7.53 11.35
N TYR A 128 8.89 8.45 10.45
CA TYR A 128 9.08 9.88 10.65
C TYR A 128 8.29 10.38 11.87
N ASN A 129 7.05 9.93 12.04
CA ASN A 129 6.24 10.31 13.21
C ASN A 129 6.80 9.70 14.51
N ASP A 130 7.30 8.47 14.46
CA ASP A 130 7.94 7.82 15.61
C ASP A 130 9.21 8.56 16.06
N GLU A 131 10.02 9.07 15.13
CA GLU A 131 11.22 9.87 15.45
C GLU A 131 10.89 11.27 16.01
N ASN A 132 9.72 11.81 15.67
CA ASN A 132 9.28 13.14 16.10
C ASN A 132 8.34 13.14 17.32
N SER A 133 7.96 11.96 17.83
CA SER A 133 7.13 11.82 19.04
C SER A 133 7.94 11.83 20.33
#